data_AF-A0A1E8BL54-F1
#
_entry.id   AF-A0A1E8BL54-F1
#
_cell.length_a   1.000
_cell.length_b   1.000
_cell.length_c   1.000
_cell.angle_alpha   90.00
_cell.angle_beta   90.00
_cell.angle_gamma   90.00
#
_symmetry.space_group_name_H-M   'P 1'
#
loop_
_entity.id
_entity.type
_entity.pdbx_description
1 polymer ?
#
loop_
_entity_poly.entity_id
_entity_poly.type
_entity_poly.pdbx_seq_one_letter_code
_entity_poly.pdbx_strand_id
1 'polypeptide(L)'
;MSSSSVSTNIQNAFEVVRKTYQNIEKLLAELDRQGNELSFEPVLPQFIRWKSDREHNGWLINSFFKLYQKQEATPCDTENGWKDDVVYAIEISLEDEPVINVCKYSFVNMESVPKASVSDHWKFYWPLYDEGNFSDITLENGKTKSVPIDEKVSEKYLGIQDVVWKEIDLISITSSNIKEVVFEELQSL
;
A
#
# COMPACT_ATOMS: atom_id res chain seq x y z
N MET A 1 40.53 -4.81 -10.98
CA MET A 1 39.73 -3.73 -10.37
C MET A 1 40.45 -3.31 -9.10
N SER A 2 40.79 -2.03 -8.92
CA SER A 2 41.42 -1.56 -7.68
C SER A 2 40.39 -1.53 -6.55
N SER A 3 40.79 -1.81 -5.31
CA SER A 3 39.91 -1.75 -4.14
C SER A 3 39.20 -0.39 -3.97
N SER A 4 39.82 0.70 -4.46
CA SER A 4 39.23 2.03 -4.52
C SER A 4 37.95 2.10 -5.37
N SER A 5 37.90 1.39 -6.50
CA SER A 5 36.73 1.35 -7.37
C SER A 5 35.54 0.60 -6.74
N VAL A 6 35.82 -0.49 -6.02
CA VAL A 6 34.77 -1.28 -5.34
C VAL A 6 34.19 -0.52 -4.15
N SER A 7 35.03 0.14 -3.35
CA SER A 7 34.58 0.94 -2.22
C SER A 7 33.66 2.09 -2.66
N THR A 8 34.04 2.83 -3.71
CA THR A 8 33.21 3.89 -4.28
C THR A 8 31.89 3.36 -4.84
N ASN A 9 31.89 2.21 -5.50
CA ASN A 9 30.66 1.60 -6.01
C ASN A 9 29.67 1.25 -4.89
N ILE A 10 30.15 0.69 -3.78
CA ILE A 10 29.31 0.38 -2.61
C ILE A 10 28.72 1.67 -2.04
N GLN A 11 29.53 2.71 -1.85
CA GLN A 11 29.05 4.00 -1.34
C GLN A 11 27.98 4.61 -2.24
N ASN A 12 28.21 4.62 -3.56
CA ASN A 12 27.27 5.16 -4.54
C ASN A 12 25.95 4.38 -4.55
N ALA A 13 25.97 3.05 -4.42
CA ALA A 13 24.76 2.24 -4.36
C ALA A 13 23.87 2.62 -3.16
N PHE A 14 24.46 2.74 -1.96
CA PHE A 14 23.72 3.18 -0.78
C PHE A 14 23.24 4.63 -0.88
N GLU A 15 24.00 5.50 -1.53
CA GLU A 15 23.59 6.89 -1.78
C GLU A 15 22.35 6.97 -2.68
N VAL A 16 22.28 6.14 -3.72
CA VAL A 16 21.09 6.02 -4.57
C VAL A 16 19.89 5.57 -3.75
N VAL A 17 20.02 4.51 -2.95
CA VAL A 17 18.93 4.02 -2.08
C VAL A 17 18.41 5.11 -1.14
N ARG A 18 19.31 5.85 -0.48
CA ARG A 18 18.90 6.96 0.42
C ARG A 18 18.14 8.05 -0.33
N LYS A 19 18.60 8.43 -1.53
CA LYS A 19 17.92 9.42 -2.37
C LYS A 19 16.56 8.91 -2.85
N THR A 20 16.44 7.63 -3.16
CA THR A 20 15.16 7.01 -3.48
C THR A 20 14.18 7.13 -2.31
N TYR A 21 14.60 6.81 -1.08
CA TYR A 21 13.74 6.99 0.11
C TYR A 21 13.32 8.44 0.36
N GLN A 22 14.22 9.41 0.14
CA GLN A 22 13.86 10.83 0.23
C GLN A 22 12.83 11.23 -0.83
N ASN A 23 12.86 10.62 -2.01
CA ASN A 23 11.86 10.88 -3.04
C ASN A 23 10.52 10.18 -2.73
N ILE A 24 10.56 8.96 -2.18
CA ILE A 24 9.36 8.28 -1.69
C ILE A 24 8.69 9.07 -0.56
N GLU A 25 9.45 9.63 0.38
CA GLU A 25 8.92 10.51 1.43
C GLU A 25 8.15 11.71 0.84
N LYS A 26 8.71 12.37 -0.18
CA LYS A 26 8.04 13.48 -0.87
C LYS A 26 6.77 13.02 -1.59
N LEU A 27 6.82 11.87 -2.25
CA LEU A 27 5.66 11.30 -2.94
C LEU A 27 4.54 10.97 -1.94
N LEU A 28 4.86 10.34 -0.82
CA LEU A 28 3.90 10.05 0.25
C LEU A 28 3.26 11.32 0.82
N ALA A 29 4.04 12.39 1.01
CA ALA A 29 3.51 13.67 1.45
C ALA A 29 2.57 14.30 0.41
N GLU A 30 2.90 14.18 -0.88
CA GLU A 30 2.03 14.66 -1.96
C GLU A 30 0.75 13.83 -2.08
N LEU A 31 0.84 12.50 -1.90
CA LEU A 31 -0.34 11.63 -1.81
C LEU A 31 -1.26 12.06 -0.66
N ASP A 32 -0.71 12.29 0.54
CA ASP A 32 -1.52 12.76 1.67
C ASP A 32 -2.16 14.12 1.38
N ARG A 33 -1.45 15.06 0.73
CA ARG A 33 -2.01 16.36 0.36
C ARG A 33 -3.19 16.22 -0.61
N GLN A 34 -3.01 15.46 -1.69
CA GLN A 34 -4.02 15.26 -2.73
C GLN A 34 -5.21 14.43 -2.24
N GLY A 35 -4.94 13.41 -1.42
CA GLY A 35 -5.96 12.60 -0.79
C GLY A 35 -6.87 13.44 0.09
N ASN A 36 -6.31 14.29 0.95
CA ASN A 36 -7.10 15.19 1.80
C ASN A 36 -7.97 16.16 0.98
N GLU A 37 -7.48 16.67 -0.16
CA GLU A 37 -8.27 17.51 -1.07
C GLU A 37 -9.49 16.78 -1.68
N LEU A 38 -9.44 15.44 -1.72
CA LEU A 38 -10.50 14.55 -2.22
C LEU A 38 -11.19 13.76 -1.09
N SER A 39 -11.07 14.24 0.14
CA SER A 39 -11.69 13.66 1.34
C SER A 39 -11.23 12.22 1.65
N PHE A 40 -10.02 11.85 1.24
CA PHE A 40 -9.32 10.66 1.70
C PHE A 40 -8.38 11.02 2.86
N GLU A 41 -8.76 10.61 4.07
CA GLU A 41 -8.01 10.88 5.28
C GLU A 41 -7.05 9.72 5.58
N PRO A 42 -5.75 9.97 5.82
CA PRO A 42 -4.81 8.92 6.18
C PRO A 42 -5.19 8.26 7.51
N VAL A 43 -5.27 6.92 7.53
CA VAL A 43 -5.53 6.14 8.75
C VAL A 43 -4.37 6.25 9.74
N LEU A 44 -3.14 6.28 9.21
CA LEU A 44 -1.92 6.45 9.98
C LEU A 44 -1.10 7.62 9.41
N PRO A 45 -0.43 8.40 10.28
CA PRO A 45 0.51 9.42 9.81
C PRO A 45 1.71 8.78 9.08
N GLN A 46 2.18 7.61 9.52
CA GLN A 46 3.27 6.89 8.86
C GLN A 46 2.76 5.94 7.76
N PHE A 47 3.66 5.57 6.84
CA PHE A 47 3.44 4.44 5.95
C PHE A 47 3.67 3.10 6.68
N ILE A 48 2.95 2.08 6.22
CA ILE A 48 3.08 0.69 6.65
C ILE A 48 4.14 0.01 5.79
N ARG A 49 4.94 -0.87 6.41
CA ARG A 49 6.09 -1.53 5.76
C ARG A 49 6.38 -2.89 6.37
N TRP A 50 6.94 -3.78 5.57
CA TRP A 50 7.57 -4.97 6.12
C TRP A 50 9.00 -4.65 6.58
N LYS A 51 9.37 -5.21 7.72
CA LYS A 51 10.73 -5.12 8.27
C LYS A 51 11.01 -6.37 9.12
N SER A 52 12.21 -6.92 9.00
CA SER A 52 12.67 -8.05 9.81
C SER A 52 14.10 -7.82 10.25
N ASP A 53 14.39 -7.97 11.55
CA ASP A 53 15.76 -7.97 12.05
C ASP A 53 16.44 -9.35 11.87
N ARG A 54 15.67 -10.37 11.47
CA ARG A 54 16.13 -11.75 11.33
C ARG A 54 16.54 -12.13 9.91
N GLU A 55 15.97 -11.45 8.91
CA GLU A 55 16.11 -11.81 7.51
C GLU A 55 16.60 -10.61 6.71
N HIS A 56 17.61 -10.83 5.86
CA HIS A 56 18.26 -9.75 5.09
C HIS A 56 17.31 -9.05 4.12
N ASN A 57 16.32 -9.76 3.58
CA ASN A 57 15.28 -9.15 2.75
C ASN A 57 14.49 -8.09 3.53
N GLY A 58 14.34 -8.24 4.85
CA GLY A 58 13.63 -7.29 5.70
C GLY A 58 14.47 -6.12 6.18
N TRP A 59 15.72 -6.00 5.74
CA TRP A 59 16.58 -4.85 6.04
C TRP A 59 16.36 -3.69 5.08
N LEU A 60 15.91 -3.99 3.87
CA LEU A 60 15.57 -3.03 2.82
C LEU A 60 14.05 -2.89 2.75
N ILE A 61 13.55 -1.67 2.64
CA ILE A 61 12.12 -1.42 2.45
C ILE A 61 11.94 -1.09 0.97
N ASN A 62 11.20 -1.93 0.28
CA ASN A 62 10.90 -1.82 -1.15
C ASN A 62 9.40 -1.84 -1.44
N SER A 63 8.53 -2.01 -0.44
CA SER A 63 7.08 -1.82 -0.55
C SER A 63 6.57 -0.92 0.58
N PHE A 64 5.80 0.11 0.21
CA PHE A 64 5.33 1.17 1.09
C PHE A 64 3.81 1.32 0.95
N PHE A 65 3.06 1.09 2.03
CA PHE A 65 1.61 1.25 2.02
C PHE A 65 1.18 2.53 2.74
N LYS A 66 0.27 3.30 2.14
CA LYS A 66 -0.55 4.29 2.85
C LYS A 66 -2.00 3.87 2.80
N LEU A 67 -2.65 3.94 3.96
CA LEU A 67 -4.05 3.61 4.12
C LEU A 67 -4.86 4.89 4.28
N TYR A 68 -6.03 4.92 3.65
CA TYR A 68 -6.96 6.03 3.67
C TYR A 68 -8.38 5.52 3.94
N GLN A 69 -9.18 6.36 4.59
CA GLN A 69 -10.64 6.20 4.64
C GLN A 69 -11.32 7.52 4.28
N LYS A 70 -12.59 7.47 3.88
CA LYS A 70 -13.33 8.68 3.58
C LYS A 70 -13.51 9.55 4.82
N GLN A 71 -13.38 10.87 4.66
CA GLN A 71 -13.49 11.82 5.77
C GLN A 71 -14.88 11.75 6.40
N GLU A 72 -15.91 11.65 5.56
CA GLU A 72 -17.33 11.63 5.87
C GLU A 72 -17.85 10.29 6.43
N ALA A 73 -17.04 9.23 6.39
CA ALA A 73 -17.45 7.93 6.92
C ALA A 73 -17.62 7.98 8.45
N THR A 74 -18.60 7.21 8.96
CA THR A 74 -18.93 7.18 10.38
C THR A 74 -17.83 6.42 11.14
N PRO A 75 -17.28 6.95 12.24
CA PRO A 75 -16.36 6.20 13.09
C PRO A 75 -16.99 4.89 13.62
N CYS A 76 -16.21 3.82 13.75
CA CYS A 76 -16.67 2.61 14.44
C CYS A 76 -16.87 2.88 15.94
N ASP A 77 -17.84 2.21 16.55
CA ASP A 77 -18.16 2.37 17.98
C ASP A 77 -17.08 1.78 18.91
N THR A 78 -16.21 0.91 18.39
CA THR A 78 -15.22 0.14 19.17
C THR A 78 -13.93 0.92 19.52
N GLU A 79 -13.85 2.21 19.19
CA GLU A 79 -12.64 3.06 19.36
C GLU A 79 -11.36 2.45 18.75
N ASN A 80 -11.50 1.53 17.79
CA ASN A 80 -10.40 0.84 17.12
C ASN A 80 -9.59 1.75 16.17
N GLY A 81 -10.04 3.00 15.97
CA GLY A 81 -9.41 3.99 15.11
C GLY A 81 -9.82 3.90 13.64
N TRP A 82 -10.80 3.06 13.31
CA TRP A 82 -11.36 2.92 11.98
C TRP A 82 -12.72 3.62 11.87
N LYS A 83 -13.11 3.87 10.62
CA LYS A 83 -14.47 4.22 10.22
C LYS A 83 -15.15 2.98 9.65
N ASP A 84 -16.48 2.90 9.80
CA ASP A 84 -17.32 1.84 9.26
C ASP A 84 -17.53 2.04 7.75
N ASP A 85 -16.45 1.86 7.00
CA ASP A 85 -16.37 1.98 5.55
C ASP A 85 -15.18 1.14 5.05
N VAL A 86 -15.06 1.00 3.72
CA VAL A 86 -13.90 0.36 3.09
C VAL A 86 -12.59 1.06 3.45
N VAL A 87 -11.48 0.31 3.31
CA VAL A 87 -10.14 0.89 3.43
C VAL A 87 -9.55 1.02 2.05
N TYR A 88 -9.17 2.24 1.68
CA TYR A 88 -8.40 2.48 0.47
C TYR A 88 -6.92 2.37 0.81
N ALA A 89 -6.13 1.79 -0.09
CA ALA A 89 -4.69 1.74 0.07
C ALA A 89 -3.97 2.14 -1.22
N ILE A 90 -2.80 2.72 -1.03
CA ILE A 90 -1.84 2.98 -2.08
C ILE A 90 -0.56 2.28 -1.68
N GLU A 91 -0.17 1.27 -2.44
CA GLU A 91 1.16 0.68 -2.36
C GLU A 91 2.08 1.37 -3.36
N ILE A 92 3.29 1.73 -2.92
CA ILE A 92 4.40 2.01 -3.82
C ILE A 92 5.34 0.81 -3.74
N SER A 93 5.44 0.04 -4.81
CA SER A 93 6.30 -1.14 -4.91
C SER A 93 7.51 -0.85 -5.79
N LEU A 94 8.69 -1.20 -5.26
CA LEU A 94 10.01 -1.11 -5.89
C LEU A 94 10.68 -2.49 -5.92
N GLU A 95 9.91 -3.57 -5.77
CA GLU A 95 10.44 -4.94 -5.76
C GLU A 95 10.95 -5.35 -7.15
N ASP A 96 10.22 -4.94 -8.19
CA ASP A 96 10.56 -5.09 -9.60
C ASP A 96 10.52 -3.71 -10.31
N GLU A 97 9.93 -3.64 -11.51
CA GLU A 97 9.64 -2.36 -12.15
C GLU A 97 8.80 -1.49 -11.19
N PRO A 98 9.13 -0.21 -11.00
CA PRO A 98 8.44 0.61 -10.01
C PRO A 98 6.97 0.83 -10.37
N VAL A 99 6.07 0.44 -9.45
CA VAL A 99 4.62 0.55 -9.64
C VAL A 99 3.93 1.17 -8.43
N ILE A 100 2.74 1.71 -8.67
CA ILE A 100 1.74 2.03 -7.65
C ILE A 100 0.55 1.09 -7.80
N ASN A 101 0.16 0.41 -6.71
CA ASN A 101 -1.11 -0.30 -6.65
C ASN A 101 -2.12 0.55 -5.90
N VAL A 102 -3.19 0.95 -6.59
CA VAL A 102 -4.37 1.55 -5.96
C VAL A 102 -5.34 0.42 -5.59
N CYS A 103 -5.79 0.41 -4.34
CA CYS A 103 -6.53 -0.71 -3.77
C CYS A 103 -7.74 -0.24 -2.98
N LYS A 104 -8.83 -1.01 -3.03
CA LYS A 104 -10.00 -0.90 -2.16
C LYS A 104 -10.24 -2.23 -1.45
N TYR A 105 -10.13 -2.24 -0.13
CA TYR A 105 -10.34 -3.39 0.73
C TYR A 105 -11.73 -3.32 1.37
N SER A 106 -12.52 -4.37 1.18
CA SER A 106 -13.78 -4.58 1.89
C SER A 106 -13.58 -5.58 3.01
N PHE A 107 -14.20 -5.34 4.17
CA PHE A 107 -14.08 -6.18 5.36
C PHE A 107 -15.46 -6.66 5.80
N VAL A 108 -15.50 -7.85 6.40
CA VAL A 108 -16.73 -8.45 6.93
C VAL A 108 -17.33 -7.58 8.03
N ASN A 109 -16.47 -7.05 8.92
CA ASN A 109 -16.87 -6.17 10.01
C ASN A 109 -15.70 -5.26 10.40
N MET A 110 -15.77 -3.98 10.03
CA MET A 110 -14.75 -2.98 10.37
C MET A 110 -14.56 -2.79 11.87
N GLU A 111 -15.59 -3.00 12.70
CA GLU A 111 -15.48 -2.88 14.16
C GLU A 111 -14.54 -3.94 14.78
N SER A 112 -14.41 -5.09 14.11
CA SER A 112 -13.55 -6.19 14.54
C SER A 112 -12.09 -6.02 14.12
N VAL A 113 -11.82 -5.07 13.21
CA VAL A 113 -10.47 -4.82 12.71
C VAL A 113 -9.65 -4.15 13.81
N PRO A 114 -8.50 -4.73 14.20
CA PRO A 114 -7.63 -4.12 15.20
C PRO A 114 -7.03 -2.83 14.64
N LYS A 115 -6.68 -1.90 15.53
CA LYS A 115 -6.00 -0.66 15.16
C LYS A 115 -4.78 -0.93 14.28
N ALA A 116 -4.67 -0.20 13.17
CA ALA A 116 -3.55 -0.33 12.25
C ALA A 116 -2.19 -0.07 12.92
N SER A 117 -1.19 -0.84 12.52
CA SER A 117 0.21 -0.70 12.90
C SER A 117 1.10 -0.57 11.66
N VAL A 118 2.25 0.09 11.82
CA VAL A 118 3.29 0.16 10.78
C VAL A 118 3.81 -1.22 10.35
N SER A 119 3.61 -2.25 11.17
CA SER A 119 4.02 -3.64 10.91
C SER A 119 2.95 -4.49 10.19
N ASP A 120 1.78 -3.93 9.91
CA ASP A 120 0.66 -4.67 9.31
C ASP A 120 0.79 -4.88 7.80
N HIS A 121 1.95 -4.58 7.22
CA HIS A 121 2.20 -4.64 5.78
C HIS A 121 1.71 -5.94 5.14
N TRP A 122 2.10 -7.09 5.71
CA TRP A 122 1.74 -8.40 5.18
C TRP A 122 0.22 -8.62 5.09
N LYS A 123 -0.57 -7.92 5.91
CA LYS A 123 -2.04 -8.05 5.91
C LYS A 123 -2.68 -7.39 4.69
N PHE A 124 -2.01 -6.39 4.11
CA PHE A 124 -2.45 -5.68 2.90
C PHE A 124 -1.67 -6.16 1.67
N TYR A 125 -0.40 -6.52 1.82
CA TYR A 125 0.42 -7.00 0.71
C TYR A 125 -0.02 -8.37 0.18
N TRP A 126 -0.14 -9.40 1.03
CA TRP A 126 -0.43 -10.75 0.54
C TRP A 126 -1.78 -10.93 -0.18
N PRO A 127 -2.85 -10.20 0.17
CA PRO A 127 -4.07 -10.20 -0.64
C PRO A 127 -3.89 -9.91 -2.13
N LEU A 128 -2.80 -9.22 -2.54
CA LEU A 128 -2.52 -8.88 -3.93
C LEU A 128 -1.66 -9.94 -4.64
N TYR A 129 -0.90 -10.74 -3.88
CA TYR A 129 0.23 -11.50 -4.41
C TYR A 129 0.24 -12.99 -4.05
N ASP A 130 -0.64 -13.44 -3.14
CA ASP A 130 -0.69 -14.83 -2.66
C ASP A 130 -1.81 -15.62 -3.34
N GLU A 131 -1.53 -16.17 -4.54
CA GLU A 131 -2.43 -17.05 -5.29
C GLU A 131 -2.83 -18.33 -4.54
N GLY A 132 -2.15 -18.67 -3.44
CA GLY A 132 -2.47 -19.83 -2.61
C GLY A 132 -3.57 -19.55 -1.59
N ASN A 133 -3.71 -18.30 -1.13
CA ASN A 133 -4.72 -17.87 -0.17
C ASN A 133 -5.82 -17.01 -0.81
N PHE A 134 -5.56 -16.39 -1.95
CA PHE A 134 -6.49 -15.54 -2.66
C PHE A 134 -6.71 -16.03 -4.09
N SER A 135 -7.95 -15.95 -4.55
CA SER A 135 -8.31 -16.17 -5.95
C SER A 135 -8.52 -14.84 -6.65
N ASP A 136 -7.86 -14.68 -7.79
CA ASP A 136 -7.93 -13.47 -8.60
C ASP A 136 -8.96 -13.58 -9.72
N ILE A 137 -9.73 -12.51 -9.86
CA ILE A 137 -10.73 -12.34 -10.90
C ILE A 137 -10.36 -11.07 -11.68
N THR A 138 -9.95 -11.23 -12.93
CA THR A 138 -9.70 -10.08 -13.82
C THR A 138 -11.02 -9.38 -14.12
N LEU A 139 -11.05 -8.07 -13.88
CA LEU A 139 -12.15 -7.17 -14.19
C LEU A 139 -11.79 -6.33 -15.44
N GLU A 140 -12.77 -5.55 -15.92
CA GLU A 140 -12.53 -4.60 -17.01
C GLU A 140 -11.52 -3.50 -16.60
N ASN A 141 -10.93 -2.83 -17.60
CA ASN A 141 -10.00 -1.69 -17.43
C ASN A 141 -8.73 -1.99 -16.62
N GLY A 142 -8.27 -3.24 -16.63
CA GLY A 142 -7.03 -3.67 -15.99
C GLY A 142 -7.12 -3.78 -14.45
N LYS A 143 -8.34 -3.86 -13.91
CA LYS A 143 -8.57 -4.07 -12.47
C LYS A 143 -8.56 -5.57 -12.16
N THR A 144 -8.13 -5.91 -10.95
CA THR A 144 -8.18 -7.27 -10.41
C THR A 144 -8.99 -7.25 -9.13
N LYS A 145 -9.84 -8.26 -8.92
CA LYS A 145 -10.49 -8.53 -7.64
C LYS A 145 -9.91 -9.80 -7.04
N SER A 146 -9.28 -9.66 -5.88
CA SER A 146 -8.70 -10.76 -5.10
C SER A 146 -9.64 -11.11 -3.95
N VAL A 147 -10.00 -12.39 -3.83
CA VAL A 147 -10.97 -12.89 -2.83
C VAL A 147 -10.32 -14.02 -2.03
N PRO A 148 -10.40 -14.04 -0.68
CA PRO A 148 -9.93 -15.17 0.11
C PRO A 148 -10.57 -16.49 -0.36
N ILE A 149 -9.80 -17.57 -0.40
CA ILE A 149 -10.31 -18.89 -0.83
C ILE A 149 -11.30 -19.50 0.17
N ASP A 150 -11.23 -19.11 1.44
CA ASP A 150 -12.14 -19.54 2.50
C ASP A 150 -12.21 -18.51 3.66
N GLU A 151 -13.11 -18.78 4.60
CA GLU A 151 -13.32 -17.94 5.80
C GLU A 151 -12.07 -17.89 6.70
N LYS A 152 -11.27 -18.96 6.77
CA LYS A 152 -10.06 -18.97 7.62
C LYS A 152 -9.00 -18.03 7.06
N VAL A 153 -8.87 -17.96 5.74
CA VAL A 153 -8.02 -16.96 5.10
C VAL A 153 -8.58 -15.57 5.39
N SER A 154 -9.88 -15.34 5.19
CA SER A 154 -10.50 -14.05 5.52
C SER A 154 -10.14 -13.61 6.95
N GLU A 155 -10.37 -14.45 7.96
CA GLU A 155 -10.04 -14.18 9.37
C GLU A 155 -8.55 -13.89 9.60
N LYS A 156 -7.66 -14.69 8.98
CA LYS A 156 -6.20 -14.49 9.06
C LYS A 156 -5.79 -13.09 8.59
N TYR A 157 -6.50 -12.56 7.59
CA TYR A 157 -6.28 -11.25 7.00
C TYR A 157 -7.34 -10.23 7.44
N LEU A 158 -7.63 -10.18 8.76
CA LEU A 158 -8.50 -9.16 9.39
C LEU A 158 -9.98 -9.20 8.99
N GLY A 159 -10.45 -10.31 8.44
CA GLY A 159 -11.80 -10.42 7.91
C GLY A 159 -11.98 -9.72 6.56
N ILE A 160 -10.94 -9.66 5.70
CA ILE A 160 -11.08 -9.16 4.33
C ILE A 160 -12.13 -10.01 3.58
N GLN A 161 -13.08 -9.35 2.92
CA GLN A 161 -14.02 -9.96 1.99
C GLN A 161 -13.45 -10.01 0.58
N ASP A 162 -12.92 -8.89 0.12
CA ASP A 162 -12.21 -8.79 -1.15
C ASP A 162 -11.34 -7.53 -1.22
N VAL A 163 -10.44 -7.54 -2.19
CA VAL A 163 -9.62 -6.39 -2.57
C VAL A 163 -9.80 -6.15 -4.07
N VAL A 164 -10.28 -4.97 -4.44
CA VAL A 164 -10.25 -4.52 -5.84
C VAL A 164 -9.04 -3.62 -6.02
N TRP A 165 -8.16 -3.94 -6.94
CA TRP A 165 -6.93 -3.19 -7.13
C TRP A 165 -6.52 -3.06 -8.59
N LYS A 166 -5.64 -2.11 -8.85
CA LYS A 166 -5.07 -1.85 -10.18
C LYS A 166 -3.63 -1.37 -10.04
N GLU A 167 -2.78 -1.95 -10.88
CA GLU A 167 -1.38 -1.56 -11.01
C GLU A 167 -1.22 -0.38 -11.98
N ILE A 168 -0.35 0.56 -11.63
CA ILE A 168 -0.02 1.75 -12.40
C ILE A 168 1.49 1.89 -12.42
N ASP A 169 2.09 2.10 -13.61
CA ASP A 169 3.51 2.41 -13.73
C ASP A 169 3.84 3.71 -12.95
N LEU A 170 4.71 3.60 -11.94
CA LEU A 170 5.11 4.75 -11.10
C LEU A 170 5.79 5.85 -11.93
N ILE A 171 6.50 5.48 -13.01
CA ILE A 171 7.23 6.42 -13.87
C ILE A 171 6.26 7.31 -14.67
N SER A 172 5.02 6.86 -14.87
CA SER A 172 3.97 7.64 -15.53
C SER A 172 3.37 8.75 -14.65
N ILE A 173 3.66 8.72 -13.34
CA ILE A 173 3.07 9.63 -12.35
C ILE A 173 3.95 10.86 -12.17
N THR A 174 3.30 12.02 -12.16
CA THR A 174 3.88 13.35 -12.05
C THR A 174 3.06 14.17 -11.05
N SER A 175 3.64 15.27 -10.56
CA SER A 175 2.90 16.20 -9.70
C SER A 175 1.66 16.83 -10.37
N SER A 176 1.58 16.83 -11.69
CA SER A 176 0.44 17.37 -12.44
C SER A 176 -0.71 16.38 -12.65
N ASN A 177 -0.45 15.07 -12.68
CA ASN A 177 -1.46 14.05 -12.98
C ASN A 177 -1.77 13.10 -11.81
N ILE A 178 -1.04 13.17 -10.69
CA ILE A 178 -1.21 12.26 -9.54
C ILE A 178 -2.66 12.21 -9.02
N LYS A 179 -3.38 13.34 -9.07
CA LYS A 179 -4.78 13.41 -8.66
C LYS A 179 -5.66 12.47 -9.51
N GLU A 180 -5.55 12.58 -10.83
CA GLU A 180 -6.34 11.84 -11.81
C GLU A 180 -5.92 10.37 -11.83
N VAL A 181 -4.61 10.12 -11.97
CA VAL A 181 -4.08 8.76 -12.15
C VAL A 181 -4.21 7.93 -10.87
N VAL A 182 -4.10 8.54 -9.69
CA VAL A 182 -4.15 7.80 -8.42
C VAL A 182 -5.51 7.93 -7.76
N PHE A 183 -5.96 9.13 -7.40
CA PHE A 183 -7.13 9.29 -6.53
C PHE A 183 -8.48 9.22 -7.24
N GLU A 184 -8.57 9.64 -8.51
CA GLU A 184 -9.79 9.39 -9.30
C GLU A 184 -9.91 7.91 -9.67
N GLU A 185 -8.79 7.25 -9.98
CA GLU A 185 -8.78 5.79 -10.16
C GLU A 185 -9.20 5.08 -8.87
N LEU A 186 -8.65 5.47 -7.71
CA LEU A 186 -8.99 4.94 -6.38
C LEU A 186 -10.49 5.07 -6.06
N GLN A 187 -11.12 6.18 -6.45
CA GLN A 187 -12.58 6.37 -6.32
C GLN A 187 -13.39 5.46 -7.25
N SER A 188 -12.80 5.09 -8.39
CA SER A 188 -13.47 4.28 -9.41
C SER A 188 -13.38 2.77 -9.17
N LEU A 189 -12.52 2.32 -8.25
CA LEU A 189 -12.42 0.92 -7.83
C LEU A 189 -13.69 0.52 -7.09
#